data_AF-A0A1E5UUQ2-F1
#
_entry.id   AF-A0A1E5UUQ2-F1
#
_cell.length_a   1.000
_cell.length_b   1.000
_cell.length_c   1.000
_cell.angle_alpha   90.00
_cell.angle_beta   90.00
_cell.angle_gamma   90.00
#
_symmetry.space_group_name_H-M   'P 1'
#
loop_
_entity.id
_entity.type
_entity.pdbx_description
1 polymer ?
#
loop_
_entity_poly.entity_id
_entity_poly.type
_entity_poly.pdbx_seq_one_letter_code
_entity_poly.pdbx_strand_id
1 'polypeptide(L)'
;MAIPVSDRFLCWGGYHGGFILCDMAEEACPKLQYVPLPGLPYDPSYYTNDDLLPLKDSQNMGAAGAKAVRFVAIEPRCCCGSYGRSLCPRSRHAFTVTTWNLNLTMDEPMTWVKDSVMDCEELWALPGYEGIPRVHLQCPIVSLDKPDVVCFKAVSKADQKAWMIQVDMRRKVLLKAVCTTDIWKSHYSYDLRQAKLQW
;
A
#
# COMPACT_ATOMS: atom_id res chain seq x y z
N MET A 1 10.07 6.14 6.32
CA MET A 1 10.30 5.86 4.88
C MET A 1 10.45 7.20 4.16
N ALA A 2 11.34 7.34 3.18
CA ALA A 2 11.49 8.58 2.40
C ALA A 2 11.18 8.31 0.92
N ILE A 3 10.39 9.18 0.29
CA ILE A 3 9.92 9.07 -1.09
C ILE A 3 10.32 10.35 -1.82
N PRO A 4 11.30 10.29 -2.73
CA PRO A 4 11.59 11.41 -3.61
C PRO A 4 10.47 11.57 -4.64
N VAL A 5 10.06 12.81 -4.88
CA VAL A 5 9.05 13.16 -5.88
C VAL A 5 9.66 14.25 -6.76
N SER A 6 10.07 13.83 -7.97
CA SER A 6 10.94 14.64 -8.84
C SER A 6 12.25 15.01 -8.13
N ASP A 7 12.87 16.09 -8.61
CA ASP A 7 14.01 16.82 -8.06
C ASP A 7 13.63 17.80 -6.93
N ARG A 8 12.34 18.13 -6.77
CA ARG A 8 11.91 19.21 -5.87
C ARG A 8 11.42 18.75 -4.51
N PHE A 9 10.68 17.65 -4.42
CA PHE A 9 9.99 17.28 -3.19
C PHE A 9 10.53 15.99 -2.58
N LEU A 10 10.59 15.95 -1.25
CA LEU A 10 10.88 14.75 -0.48
C LEU A 10 9.78 14.52 0.55
N CYS A 11 9.11 13.37 0.48
CA CYS A 11 8.08 12.99 1.44
C CYS A 11 8.68 12.01 2.46
N TRP A 12 8.77 12.43 3.72
CA TRP A 12 9.23 11.58 4.82
C TRP A 12 8.04 11.05 5.62
N GLY A 13 7.71 9.76 5.43
CA GLY A 13 6.66 9.07 6.16
C GLY A 13 6.99 8.96 7.65
N GLY A 14 6.08 9.48 8.49
CA GLY A 14 6.07 9.33 9.94
C GLY A 14 5.21 8.15 10.37
N TYR A 15 5.55 7.52 11.49
CA TYR A 15 4.85 6.33 12.00
C TYR A 15 3.45 6.64 12.60
N HIS A 16 2.95 7.88 12.52
CA HIS A 16 1.80 8.37 13.28
C HIS A 16 0.80 9.19 12.44
N GLY A 17 0.27 8.62 11.36
CA GLY A 17 -0.92 9.18 10.68
C GLY A 17 -0.66 10.36 9.74
N GLY A 18 0.58 10.55 9.28
CA GLY A 18 0.95 11.60 8.35
C GLY A 18 2.37 11.45 7.85
N PHE A 19 2.80 12.41 7.04
CA PHE A 19 4.17 12.53 6.55
C PHE A 19 4.61 13.99 6.56
N ILE A 20 5.92 14.20 6.55
CA ILE A 20 6.51 15.53 6.39
C ILE A 20 6.83 15.70 4.91
N LEU A 21 6.24 16.70 4.28
CA LEU A 21 6.62 17.20 2.97
C LEU A 21 7.76 18.19 3.13
N CYS A 22 8.84 17.97 2.38
CA CYS A 22 9.95 18.88 2.25
C CYS A 22 10.01 19.40 0.81
N ASP A 23 9.97 20.72 0.64
CA ASP A 23 10.25 21.40 -0.63
C ASP A 23 11.70 21.86 -0.63
N MET A 24 12.50 21.23 -1.51
CA MET A 24 13.94 21.43 -1.64
C MET A 24 14.29 22.45 -2.74
N ALA A 25 13.32 23.21 -3.25
CA ALA A 25 13.57 24.23 -4.27
C ALA A 25 14.60 25.31 -3.83
N GLU A 26 14.69 25.60 -2.53
CA GLU A 26 15.71 26.47 -1.95
C GLU A 26 16.59 25.65 -0.99
N GLU A 27 17.74 25.18 -1.46
CA GLU A 27 18.61 24.26 -0.71
C GLU A 27 19.05 24.80 0.66
N ALA A 28 19.23 26.12 0.76
CA ALA A 28 19.65 26.77 2.00
C ALA A 28 18.52 26.89 3.04
N CYS A 29 17.25 26.78 2.63
CA CYS A 29 16.09 26.98 3.48
C CYS A 29 14.90 26.10 3.02
N PRO A 30 15.01 24.76 3.14
CA PRO A 30 13.95 23.87 2.70
C PRO A 30 12.68 24.12 3.52
N LYS A 31 11.54 24.23 2.84
CA LYS A 31 10.25 24.43 3.51
C LYS A 31 9.70 23.07 3.94
N LEU A 32 9.23 22.97 5.18
CA LEU A 32 8.65 21.76 5.73
C LEU A 32 7.17 21.94 6.05
N GLN A 33 6.35 20.95 5.71
CA GLN A 33 4.92 20.95 6.04
C GLN A 33 4.49 19.55 6.46
N TYR A 34 3.76 19.44 7.58
CA TYR A 34 3.12 18.20 7.96
C TYR A 34 1.84 17.99 7.14
N VAL A 35 1.69 16.80 6.60
CA VAL A 35 0.51 16.40 5.83
C VAL A 35 -0.12 15.17 6.48
N PRO A 36 -1.36 15.28 7.00
CA PRO A 36 -2.07 14.13 7.54
C PRO A 36 -2.41 13.14 6.42
N LEU A 37 -2.36 11.85 6.72
CA LEU A 37 -2.86 10.81 5.81
C LEU A 37 -4.39 10.91 5.68
N PRO A 38 -4.99 10.44 4.56
CA PRO A 38 -6.43 10.38 4.45
C PRO A 38 -6.95 9.49 5.58
N GLY A 39 -8.01 9.97 6.26
CA GLY A 39 -8.44 9.50 7.58
C GLY A 39 -8.18 8.02 7.79
N LEU A 40 -7.25 7.70 8.70
CA LEU A 40 -7.02 6.32 9.13
C LEU A 40 -8.36 5.81 9.69
N PRO A 41 -9.04 4.85 9.04
CA PRO A 41 -10.39 4.48 9.46
C PRO A 41 -10.39 3.59 10.70
N TYR A 42 -9.22 3.32 11.29
CA TYR A 42 -9.06 2.38 12.39
C TYR A 42 -8.49 3.09 13.61
N ASP A 43 -9.19 2.91 14.71
CA ASP A 43 -8.67 3.22 16.04
C ASP A 43 -7.48 2.27 16.34
N PRO A 44 -6.27 2.78 16.57
CA PRO A 44 -5.13 1.98 17.00
C PRO A 44 -5.40 1.15 18.27
N SER A 45 -6.36 1.58 19.12
CA SER A 45 -6.83 0.85 20.29
C SER A 45 -7.45 -0.52 19.94
N TYR A 46 -7.83 -0.73 18.69
CA TYR A 46 -8.35 -2.00 18.22
C TYR A 46 -7.30 -3.14 18.26
N TYR A 47 -6.01 -2.78 18.25
CA TYR A 47 -4.87 -3.69 18.29
C TYR A 47 -4.16 -3.75 19.65
N THR A 48 -4.72 -3.12 20.70
CA THR A 48 -4.06 -3.06 22.03
C THR A 48 -4.34 -4.27 22.92
N ASN A 49 -5.13 -5.24 22.48
CA ASN A 49 -5.10 -6.56 23.10
C ASN A 49 -3.86 -7.29 22.57
N ASP A 50 -2.93 -7.61 23.48
CA ASP A 50 -1.55 -8.11 23.29
C ASP A 50 -1.31 -9.25 22.27
N ASP A 51 -2.38 -9.78 21.67
CA ASP A 51 -2.38 -10.91 20.74
C ASP A 51 -2.45 -10.49 19.25
N LEU A 52 -2.61 -9.20 18.91
CA LEU A 52 -2.59 -8.72 17.53
C LEU A 52 -1.74 -7.48 17.37
N LEU A 53 -0.56 -7.64 16.77
CA LEU A 53 0.16 -6.49 16.25
C LEU A 53 -0.72 -5.77 15.20
N PRO A 54 -0.68 -4.42 15.12
CA PRO A 54 -1.22 -3.68 13.99
C PRO A 54 -0.80 -4.35 12.68
N LEU A 55 -1.64 -4.33 11.64
CA LEU A 55 -1.29 -4.87 10.33
C LEU A 55 -0.05 -4.14 9.79
N LYS A 56 1.14 -4.62 10.16
CA LYS A 56 2.42 -4.14 9.67
C LYS A 56 2.37 -4.33 8.15
N ASP A 57 2.81 -3.30 7.43
CA ASP A 57 2.88 -3.29 5.98
C ASP A 57 1.52 -3.34 5.24
N SER A 58 0.43 -2.86 5.85
CA SER A 58 -0.89 -2.74 5.18
C SER A 58 -1.04 -1.49 4.32
N GLN A 59 -0.10 -0.55 4.42
CA GLN A 59 -0.18 0.74 3.76
C GLN A 59 1.19 1.17 3.24
N ASN A 60 1.19 1.97 2.18
CA ASN A 60 2.40 2.54 1.62
C ASN A 60 2.07 3.79 0.77
N MET A 61 3.11 4.53 0.41
CA MET A 61 3.03 5.68 -0.45
C MET A 61 4.13 5.63 -1.51
N GLY A 62 3.87 6.19 -2.69
CA GLY A 62 4.86 6.37 -3.74
C GLY A 62 4.62 7.62 -4.56
N ALA A 63 5.60 8.01 -5.35
CA ALA A 63 5.46 9.12 -6.29
C ALA A 63 4.40 8.78 -7.34
N ALA A 64 3.60 9.78 -7.72
CA ALA A 64 2.52 9.66 -8.70
C ALA A 64 2.64 10.70 -9.83
N GLY A 65 3.88 11.07 -10.16
CA GLY A 65 4.21 12.15 -11.10
C GLY A 65 5.16 13.16 -10.45
N ALA A 66 5.44 14.26 -11.15
CA ALA A 66 6.46 15.23 -10.71
C ALA A 66 6.05 16.04 -9.46
N LYS A 67 4.76 16.14 -9.18
CA LYS A 67 4.21 16.92 -8.05
C LYS A 67 3.04 16.21 -7.38
N ALA A 68 3.05 14.88 -7.38
CA ALA A 68 1.96 14.12 -6.79
C ALA A 68 2.46 12.87 -6.09
N VAL A 69 1.73 12.46 -5.06
CA VAL A 69 1.93 11.17 -4.38
C VAL A 69 0.65 10.37 -4.39
N ARG A 70 0.83 9.05 -4.36
CA ARG A 70 -0.24 8.09 -4.21
C ARG A 70 -0.08 7.36 -2.89
N PHE A 71 -1.14 7.33 -2.11
CA PHE A 71 -1.25 6.53 -0.90
C PHE A 71 -2.12 5.32 -1.18
N VAL A 72 -1.75 4.16 -0.65
CA VAL A 72 -2.50 2.91 -0.77
C VAL A 72 -2.64 2.31 0.62
N ALA A 73 -3.84 1.87 0.96
CA ALA A 73 -4.13 1.15 2.20
C ALA A 73 -4.94 -0.11 1.90
N ILE A 74 -4.63 -1.17 2.64
CA ILE A 74 -5.34 -2.45 2.65
C ILE A 74 -6.06 -2.54 3.98
N GLU A 75 -7.39 -2.53 3.91
CA GLU A 75 -8.29 -2.22 5.02
C GLU A 75 -9.18 -3.43 5.29
N PRO A 76 -9.16 -4.04 6.48
CA PRO A 76 -10.04 -5.16 6.82
C PRO A 76 -11.52 -4.78 6.73
N ARG A 77 -12.33 -5.61 6.08
CA ARG A 77 -13.76 -5.31 5.85
C ARG A 77 -14.66 -5.54 7.07
N CYS A 78 -14.20 -6.27 8.09
CA CYS A 78 -14.94 -6.57 9.32
C CYS A 78 -14.09 -6.25 10.55
N CYS A 79 -14.74 -5.83 11.64
CA CYS A 79 -14.17 -5.85 13.00
C CYS A 79 -13.51 -7.22 13.33
N CYS A 80 -14.02 -8.28 12.73
CA CYS A 80 -13.59 -9.65 12.92
C CYS A 80 -12.56 -10.15 11.86
N GLY A 81 -12.26 -9.35 10.83
CA GLY A 81 -11.59 -9.76 9.57
C GLY A 81 -10.06 -9.75 9.57
N SER A 82 -9.39 -9.48 10.68
CA SER A 82 -7.95 -9.67 10.79
C SER A 82 -7.59 -11.16 10.78
N TYR A 83 -6.39 -11.50 10.27
CA TYR A 83 -5.72 -12.83 10.29
C TYR A 83 -6.50 -14.01 10.92
N GLY A 84 -7.62 -14.41 10.31
CA GLY A 84 -8.39 -15.57 10.77
C GLY A 84 -8.95 -15.50 12.20
N ARG A 85 -9.12 -14.32 12.81
CA ARG A 85 -9.77 -14.20 14.14
C ARG A 85 -11.26 -14.52 14.10
N SER A 86 -11.94 -14.13 13.02
CA SER A 86 -13.30 -14.57 12.83
C SER A 86 -13.33 -16.00 12.31
N LEU A 87 -14.04 -16.87 13.03
CA LEU A 87 -14.58 -18.09 12.45
C LEU A 87 -15.64 -17.80 11.37
N CYS A 88 -16.08 -16.54 11.24
CA CYS A 88 -16.97 -16.10 10.17
C CYS A 88 -16.30 -16.37 8.81
N PRO A 89 -16.82 -17.33 8.03
CA PRO A 89 -16.23 -17.68 6.74
C PRO A 89 -16.31 -16.53 5.73
N ARG A 90 -17.24 -15.58 5.94
CA ARG A 90 -17.48 -14.43 5.07
C ARG A 90 -16.50 -13.26 5.28
N SER A 91 -15.75 -13.24 6.38
CA SER A 91 -14.80 -12.16 6.69
C SER A 91 -13.36 -12.62 6.81
N ARG A 92 -13.11 -13.93 6.79
CA ARG A 92 -11.74 -14.48 6.81
C ARG A 92 -11.01 -14.02 5.54
N HIS A 93 -9.95 -13.22 5.73
CA HIS A 93 -9.19 -12.59 4.64
C HIS A 93 -9.97 -11.55 3.81
N ALA A 94 -11.10 -11.05 4.30
CA ALA A 94 -11.84 -9.99 3.62
C ALA A 94 -11.18 -8.62 3.84
N PHE A 95 -10.87 -7.93 2.75
CA PHE A 95 -10.26 -6.61 2.76
C PHE A 95 -10.74 -5.76 1.60
N THR A 96 -10.50 -4.47 1.72
CA THR A 96 -10.62 -3.47 0.67
C THR A 96 -9.26 -2.84 0.43
N VAL A 97 -8.89 -2.64 -0.82
CA VAL A 97 -7.73 -1.83 -1.19
C VAL A 97 -8.22 -0.49 -1.68
N THR A 98 -7.78 0.58 -1.03
CA THR A 98 -8.13 1.95 -1.40
C THR A 98 -6.88 2.70 -1.84
N THR A 99 -6.98 3.45 -2.94
CA THR A 99 -5.95 4.38 -3.40
C THR A 99 -6.41 5.83 -3.25
N TRP A 100 -5.48 6.71 -2.89
CA TRP A 100 -5.70 8.15 -2.83
C TRP A 100 -4.57 8.89 -3.52
N ASN A 101 -4.90 10.08 -4.04
CA ASN A 101 -3.97 11.01 -4.65
C ASN A 101 -3.86 12.30 -3.86
N LEU A 102 -2.66 12.87 -3.87
CA LEU A 102 -2.40 14.20 -3.35
C LEU A 102 -1.48 14.94 -4.30
N ASN A 103 -1.87 16.13 -4.71
CA ASN A 103 -0.98 17.07 -5.38
C ASN A 103 -0.16 17.81 -4.33
N LEU A 104 1.15 17.87 -4.53
CA LEU A 104 2.10 18.51 -3.64
C LEU A 104 2.25 19.99 -3.99
N THR A 105 2.14 20.83 -2.97
CA THR A 105 2.27 22.28 -3.06
C THR A 105 2.57 22.83 -1.67
N MET A 106 3.27 23.96 -1.61
CA MET A 106 3.53 24.68 -0.35
C MET A 106 2.69 25.95 -0.24
N ASP A 107 1.92 26.29 -1.28
CA ASP A 107 1.23 27.56 -1.41
C ASP A 107 -0.24 27.48 -0.96
N GLU A 108 -0.81 26.27 -0.93
CA GLU A 108 -2.23 26.03 -0.59
C GLU A 108 -2.42 24.76 0.27
N PRO A 109 -3.54 24.66 1.01
CA PRO A 109 -3.88 23.44 1.74
C PRO A 109 -4.05 22.25 0.81
N MET A 110 -3.25 21.20 1.01
CA MET A 110 -3.33 19.97 0.25
C MET A 110 -4.51 19.10 0.73
N THR A 111 -5.26 18.53 -0.20
CA THR A 111 -6.41 17.65 0.09
C THR A 111 -6.26 16.32 -0.61
N TRP A 112 -6.39 15.23 0.15
CA TRP A 112 -6.41 13.88 -0.41
C TRP A 112 -7.69 13.62 -1.19
N VAL A 113 -7.53 13.14 -2.42
CA VAL A 113 -8.64 12.72 -3.28
C VAL A 113 -8.63 11.20 -3.37
N LYS A 114 -9.73 10.56 -2.95
CA LYS A 114 -9.91 9.11 -3.13
C LYS A 114 -10.00 8.81 -4.62
N ASP A 115 -9.20 7.84 -5.07
CA ASP A 115 -8.98 7.55 -6.49
C ASP A 115 -9.69 6.26 -6.91
N SER A 116 -9.42 5.16 -6.21
CA SER A 116 -10.04 3.87 -6.48
C SER A 116 -10.27 3.06 -5.20
N VAL A 117 -11.23 2.15 -5.27
CA VAL A 117 -11.54 1.17 -4.23
C VAL A 117 -11.74 -0.17 -4.92
N MET A 118 -11.05 -1.20 -4.44
CA MET A 118 -11.15 -2.57 -4.92
C MET A 118 -11.43 -3.51 -3.76
N ASP A 119 -12.50 -4.28 -3.87
CA ASP A 119 -12.83 -5.30 -2.89
C ASP A 119 -12.04 -6.60 -3.14
N CYS A 120 -11.75 -7.38 -2.09
CA CYS A 120 -11.04 -8.65 -2.28
C CYS A 120 -11.79 -9.64 -3.19
N GLU A 121 -13.13 -9.66 -3.18
CA GLU A 121 -13.90 -10.53 -4.10
C GLU A 121 -13.75 -10.07 -5.55
N GLU A 122 -13.69 -8.76 -5.78
CA GLU A 122 -13.41 -8.19 -7.11
C GLU A 122 -12.02 -8.59 -7.59
N LEU A 123 -11.00 -8.50 -6.72
CA LEU A 123 -9.64 -8.95 -7.01
C LEU A 123 -9.59 -10.45 -7.33
N TRP A 124 -10.23 -11.29 -6.51
CA TRP A 124 -10.20 -12.74 -6.66
C TRP A 124 -11.00 -13.24 -7.87
N ALA A 125 -11.89 -12.40 -8.41
CA ALA A 125 -12.64 -12.66 -9.64
C ALA A 125 -11.90 -12.20 -10.91
N LEU A 126 -10.74 -11.53 -10.80
CA LEU A 126 -9.99 -11.09 -11.97
C LEU A 126 -9.46 -12.29 -12.78
N PRO A 127 -9.51 -12.24 -14.12
CA PRO A 127 -8.85 -13.22 -14.96
C PRO A 127 -7.35 -13.32 -14.65
N GLY A 128 -6.83 -14.54 -14.51
CA GLY A 128 -5.44 -14.81 -14.14
C GLY A 128 -5.18 -14.93 -12.64
N TYR A 129 -6.20 -14.73 -11.79
CA TYR A 129 -6.09 -14.94 -10.35
C TYR A 129 -6.24 -16.44 -9.96
N GLU A 130 -6.49 -17.31 -10.93
CA GLU A 130 -6.61 -18.76 -10.71
C GLU A 130 -5.31 -19.34 -10.13
N GLY A 131 -5.44 -20.10 -9.03
CA GLY A 131 -4.29 -20.71 -8.35
C GLY A 131 -3.53 -19.78 -7.40
N ILE A 132 -3.87 -18.49 -7.35
CA ILE A 132 -3.34 -17.56 -6.34
C ILE A 132 -4.17 -17.71 -5.04
N PRO A 133 -3.53 -17.79 -3.86
CA PRO A 133 -4.25 -17.93 -2.60
C PRO A 133 -5.13 -16.70 -2.31
N ARG A 134 -6.37 -16.95 -1.86
CA ARG A 134 -7.32 -15.95 -1.37
C ARG A 134 -7.02 -15.58 0.08
N VAL A 135 -5.93 -14.85 0.28
CA VAL A 135 -5.42 -14.40 1.58
C VAL A 135 -5.30 -12.88 1.62
N HIS A 136 -5.14 -12.33 2.83
CA HIS A 136 -4.95 -10.90 3.02
C HIS A 136 -3.64 -10.44 2.35
N LEU A 137 -3.70 -9.34 1.62
CA LEU A 137 -2.54 -8.74 0.96
C LEU A 137 -1.64 -8.01 1.96
N GLN A 138 -0.38 -7.85 1.62
CA GLN A 138 0.64 -7.18 2.41
C GLN A 138 1.55 -6.36 1.50
N CYS A 139 2.29 -5.43 2.11
CA CYS A 139 3.34 -4.64 1.49
C CYS A 139 2.90 -4.03 0.14
N PRO A 140 1.85 -3.18 0.10
CA PRO A 140 1.50 -2.51 -1.14
C PRO A 140 2.68 -1.64 -1.57
N ILE A 141 3.01 -1.64 -2.86
CA ILE A 141 4.07 -0.81 -3.43
C ILE A 141 3.52 -0.17 -4.70
N VAL A 142 3.49 1.17 -4.73
CA VAL A 142 3.10 1.93 -5.92
C VAL A 142 4.24 1.84 -6.93
N SER A 143 3.92 1.49 -8.18
CA SER A 143 4.90 1.50 -9.27
C SER A 143 5.34 2.94 -9.56
N LEU A 144 6.67 3.13 -9.68
CA LEU A 144 7.28 4.42 -9.99
C LEU A 144 6.92 4.91 -11.40
N ASP A 145 6.87 4.00 -12.37
CA ASP A 145 6.62 4.33 -13.78
C ASP A 145 5.13 4.49 -14.08
N LYS A 146 4.27 3.71 -13.40
CA LYS A 146 2.82 3.67 -13.61
C LYS A 146 2.11 3.73 -12.27
N PRO A 147 1.79 4.93 -11.75
CA PRO A 147 1.23 5.07 -10.40
C PRO A 147 -0.10 4.33 -10.20
N ASP A 148 -0.86 4.06 -11.27
CA ASP A 148 -2.12 3.28 -11.21
C ASP A 148 -1.87 1.78 -10.94
N VAL A 149 -0.62 1.32 -11.08
CA VAL A 149 -0.21 -0.07 -10.82
C VAL A 149 0.35 -0.19 -9.41
N VAL A 150 -0.23 -1.10 -8.64
CA VAL A 150 0.22 -1.42 -7.28
C VAL A 150 0.63 -2.89 -7.21
N CYS A 151 1.80 -3.14 -6.63
CA CYS A 151 2.30 -4.47 -6.34
C CYS A 151 1.94 -4.86 -4.90
N PHE A 152 1.49 -6.08 -4.71
CA PHE A 152 1.14 -6.64 -3.40
C PHE A 152 1.84 -7.96 -3.18
N LYS A 153 2.04 -8.30 -1.91
CA LYS A 153 2.49 -9.61 -1.46
C LYS A 153 1.32 -10.38 -0.87
N ALA A 154 1.10 -11.62 -1.32
CA ALA A 154 0.15 -12.55 -0.72
C ALA A 154 0.89 -13.78 -0.21
N VAL A 155 0.79 -14.10 1.08
CA VAL A 155 1.54 -15.20 1.70
C VAL A 155 0.57 -16.27 2.22
N SER A 156 0.68 -17.48 1.67
CA SER A 156 -0.04 -18.65 2.17
C SER A 156 0.87 -19.44 3.09
N LYS A 157 0.53 -19.45 4.40
CA LYS A 157 1.22 -20.30 5.38
C LYS A 157 0.92 -21.79 5.18
N ALA A 158 -0.25 -22.12 4.64
CA ALA A 158 -0.61 -23.51 4.36
C ALA A 158 0.27 -24.09 3.23
N ASP A 159 0.49 -23.30 2.18
CA ASP A 159 1.22 -23.74 0.99
C ASP A 159 2.71 -23.40 1.05
N GLN A 160 3.16 -22.71 2.10
CA GLN A 160 4.52 -22.17 2.26
C GLN A 160 4.99 -21.38 1.03
N LYS A 161 4.07 -20.64 0.39
CA LYS A 161 4.31 -19.87 -0.83
C LYS A 161 3.99 -18.40 -0.60
N ALA A 162 4.78 -17.54 -1.24
CA ALA A 162 4.46 -16.12 -1.35
C ALA A 162 4.25 -15.76 -2.83
N TRP A 163 3.34 -14.83 -3.08
CA TRP A 163 3.02 -14.33 -4.41
C TRP A 163 3.23 -12.83 -4.46
N MET A 164 3.88 -12.36 -5.51
CA MET A 164 3.94 -10.95 -5.86
C MET A 164 2.93 -10.70 -6.98
N ILE A 165 1.93 -9.87 -6.70
CA ILE A 165 0.77 -9.65 -7.55
C ILE A 165 0.78 -8.18 -7.96
N GLN A 166 0.77 -7.90 -9.26
CA GLN A 166 0.69 -6.55 -9.82
C GLN A 166 -0.71 -6.32 -10.35
N VAL A 167 -1.37 -5.28 -9.85
CA VAL A 167 -2.74 -4.93 -10.21
C VAL A 167 -2.77 -3.49 -10.68
N ASP A 168 -3.38 -3.25 -11.84
CA ASP A 168 -3.79 -1.91 -12.23
C ASP A 168 -5.08 -1.58 -11.47
N MET A 169 -4.96 -0.73 -10.46
CA MET A 169 -6.05 -0.39 -9.53
C MET A 169 -7.14 0.44 -10.20
N ARG A 170 -6.79 1.23 -11.22
CA ARG A 170 -7.74 2.09 -11.94
C ARG A 170 -8.57 1.29 -12.94
N ARG A 171 -7.92 0.43 -13.72
CA ARG A 171 -8.58 -0.44 -14.70
C ARG A 171 -9.13 -1.71 -14.08
N LYS A 172 -8.72 -2.02 -12.85
CA LYS A 172 -9.07 -3.22 -12.11
C LYS A 172 -8.72 -4.49 -12.90
N VAL A 173 -7.46 -4.58 -13.30
CA VAL A 173 -6.94 -5.75 -14.03
C VAL A 173 -5.69 -6.30 -13.35
N LEU A 174 -5.60 -7.62 -13.31
CA LEU A 174 -4.39 -8.31 -12.89
C LEU A 174 -3.39 -8.25 -14.04
N LEU A 175 -2.22 -7.65 -13.82
CA LEU A 175 -1.18 -7.51 -14.83
C LEU A 175 -0.19 -8.67 -14.80
N LYS A 176 0.21 -9.08 -13.59
CA LYS A 176 1.22 -10.12 -13.39
C LYS A 176 1.07 -10.75 -12.02
N ALA A 177 1.29 -12.05 -11.91
CA ALA A 177 1.41 -12.74 -10.64
C ALA A 177 2.60 -13.70 -10.71
N VAL A 178 3.48 -13.65 -9.71
CA VAL A 178 4.67 -14.50 -9.63
C VAL A 178 4.71 -15.19 -8.28
N CYS A 179 4.79 -16.51 -8.29
CA CYS A 179 4.99 -17.32 -7.09
C CYS A 179 6.47 -17.41 -6.75
N THR A 180 6.81 -17.24 -5.47
CA THR A 180 8.13 -17.54 -4.90
C THR A 180 7.99 -18.58 -3.80
N THR A 181 8.89 -19.57 -3.81
CA THR A 181 8.98 -20.64 -2.82
C THR A 181 9.88 -20.28 -1.63
N ASP A 182 10.67 -19.21 -1.73
CA ASP A 182 11.53 -18.73 -0.64
C ASP A 182 10.84 -17.63 0.17
N ILE A 183 10.09 -18.02 1.21
CA ILE A 183 9.44 -17.09 2.14
C ILE A 183 10.47 -16.13 2.76
N TRP A 184 11.70 -16.60 2.99
CA TRP A 184 12.80 -15.82 3.59
C TRP A 184 13.43 -14.79 2.65
N LYS A 185 13.50 -15.05 1.32
CA LYS A 185 13.93 -14.01 0.36
C LYS A 185 12.90 -12.89 0.24
N SER A 186 11.63 -13.15 0.52
CA SER A 186 10.57 -12.13 0.49
C SER A 186 10.65 -11.13 1.64
N HIS A 187 11.25 -11.52 2.78
CA HIS A 187 11.49 -10.62 3.93
C HIS A 187 12.57 -9.57 3.66
N TYR A 188 13.51 -9.83 2.75
CA TYR A 188 14.58 -8.89 2.37
C TYR A 188 14.24 -8.05 1.13
N SER A 189 13.04 -8.20 0.56
CA SER A 189 12.62 -7.43 -0.63
C SER A 189 12.34 -5.94 -0.36
N TYR A 190 12.69 -5.43 0.83
CA TYR A 190 12.72 -3.98 1.10
C TYR A 190 13.66 -3.21 0.15
N ASP A 191 14.53 -3.91 -0.58
CA ASP A 191 15.42 -3.39 -1.63
C ASP A 191 14.79 -3.22 -3.03
N LEU A 192 13.48 -3.45 -3.18
CA LEU A 192 12.76 -3.15 -4.43
C LEU A 192 12.65 -1.63 -4.73
N ARG A 193 13.29 -0.76 -3.93
CA ARG A 193 13.30 0.70 -4.13
C ARG A 193 14.27 1.18 -5.23
N GLN A 194 15.09 0.29 -5.81
CA GLN A 194 16.04 0.67 -6.87
C GLN A 194 16.04 -0.23 -8.10
N ALA A 195 15.35 -1.37 -8.07
CA ALA A 195 15.24 -2.19 -9.27
C ALA A 195 14.12 -1.61 -10.15
N LYS A 196 14.49 -0.98 -11.28
CA LYS A 196 13.64 -0.96 -12.47
C LYS A 196 13.13 -2.38 -12.64
N LEU A 197 11.85 -2.62 -12.35
CA LEU A 197 11.23 -3.91 -12.61
C LEU A 197 10.96 -3.99 -14.11
N GLN A 198 12.04 -4.11 -14.90
CA GLN A 198 11.97 -4.81 -16.16
C GLN A 198 11.97 -6.29 -15.83
N TRP A 199 10.78 -6.87 -15.81
CA TRP A 199 10.59 -8.32 -15.83
C TRP A 199 9.80 -8.70 -17.07
#